data_AF-A0A6V7LIG1-F1
#
_entry.id   AF-A0A6V7LIG1-F1
#
_cell.length_a   1.000
_cell.length_b   1.000
_cell.length_c   1.000
_cell.angle_alpha   90.00
_cell.angle_beta   90.00
_cell.angle_gamma   90.00
#
_symmetry.space_group_name_H-M   'P 1'
#
loop_
_entity.id
_entity.type
_entity.pdbx_description
1 polymer ?
#
loop_
_entity_poly.entity_id
_entity_poly.type
_entity_poly.pdbx_seq_one_letter_code
_entity_poly.pdbx_strand_id
1 'polypeptide(L)' 'QKFALLEEKAVISGVLRNFRIKSAERREDVTITAELVIRAKNGLNVRIEKREAK' A
#
# COMPACT_ATOMS: atom_id res chain seq x y z
N GLN A 1 -10.17 -1.67 18.41
CA GLN A 1 -8.74 -2.09 18.36
C GLN A 1 -8.54 -3.60 18.29
N LYS A 2 -9.37 -4.44 18.94
CA LYS A 2 -9.22 -5.92 18.97
C LYS A 2 -9.13 -6.60 17.59
N PHE A 3 -9.67 -5.98 16.52
CA PHE A 3 -9.74 -6.57 15.18
C PHE A 3 -9.09 -5.73 14.07
N ALA A 4 -8.50 -4.58 14.37
CA ALA A 4 -8.00 -3.65 13.35
C ALA A 4 -6.97 -4.32 12.39
N LEU A 5 -6.05 -5.10 12.95
CA LEU A 5 -5.05 -5.82 12.15
C LEU A 5 -5.68 -6.91 11.25
N LEU A 6 -6.77 -7.55 11.68
CA LEU A 6 -7.45 -8.57 10.88
C LEU A 6 -8.20 -7.93 9.71
N GLU A 7 -8.85 -6.80 9.94
CA GLU A 7 -9.54 -6.03 8.91
C GLU A 7 -8.55 -5.54 7.84
N GLU A 8 -7.44 -4.93 8.26
CA GLU A 8 -6.37 -4.49 7.34
C GLU A 8 -5.83 -5.66 6.50
N LYS A 9 -5.54 -6.80 7.13
CA LYS A 9 -5.09 -8.00 6.43
C LYS A 9 -6.13 -8.53 5.45
N ALA A 10 -7.42 -8.56 5.84
CA ALA A 10 -8.49 -9.04 4.96
C ALA A 10 -8.59 -8.18 3.70
N VAL A 11 -8.53 -6.85 3.85
CA VAL A 11 -8.53 -5.90 2.73
C VAL A 11 -7.29 -6.09 1.84
N ILE A 12 -6.09 -6.07 2.42
CA ILE A 12 -4.83 -6.25 1.68
C ILE A 12 -4.85 -7.58 0.90
N SER A 13 -5.31 -8.64 1.55
CA SER A 13 -5.38 -9.98 0.94
C SER A 13 -6.38 -10.03 -0.24
N GLY A 14 -7.51 -9.33 -0.14
CA GLY A 14 -8.46 -9.16 -1.25
C GLY A 14 -7.85 -8.40 -2.42
N VAL A 15 -7.14 -7.31 -2.15
CA VAL A 15 -6.49 -6.51 -3.20
C VAL A 15 -5.39 -7.33 -3.91
N LEU A 16 -4.47 -7.95 -3.18
CA LEU A 16 -3.34 -8.71 -3.76
C LEU A 16 -3.77 -9.99 -4.50
N ARG A 17 -4.96 -10.52 -4.22
CA ARG A 17 -5.54 -11.63 -5.00
C ARG A 17 -5.98 -11.20 -6.39
N ASN A 18 -6.47 -9.97 -6.55
CA ASN A 18 -7.07 -9.50 -7.80
C ASN A 18 -6.15 -8.58 -8.60
N PHE A 19 -5.16 -7.98 -7.96
CA PHE A 19 -4.30 -6.96 -8.57
C PHE A 19 -2.82 -7.20 -8.29
N ARG A 20 -2.00 -6.85 -9.28
CA ARG A 20 -0.56 -6.70 -9.12
C ARG A 20 -0.26 -5.23 -8.86
N ILE A 21 0.37 -4.94 -7.73
CA ILE A 21 0.77 -3.59 -7.34
C ILE A 21 2.28 -3.45 -7.56
N LYS A 22 2.70 -2.39 -8.23
CA LYS A 22 4.10 -2.01 -8.45
C LYS A 22 4.36 -0.61 -7.91
N SER A 23 5.56 -0.38 -7.37
CA SER A 23 5.96 0.98 -6.97
C SER A 23 6.07 1.89 -8.19
N ALA A 24 5.57 3.12 -8.08
CA ALA A 24 5.78 4.14 -9.11
C ALA A 24 7.15 4.84 -8.98
N GLU A 25 7.70 4.84 -7.77
CA GLU A 25 8.87 5.62 -7.35
C GLU A 25 9.90 4.69 -6.69
N ARG A 26 11.18 5.07 -6.62
CA ARG A 26 12.16 4.32 -5.83
C ARG A 26 12.07 4.71 -4.36
N ARG A 27 12.66 3.89 -3.48
CA ARG A 27 12.49 4.06 -2.04
C ARG A 27 13.12 5.35 -1.52
N GLU A 28 14.24 5.74 -2.12
CA GLU A 28 14.99 6.96 -1.87
C GLU A 28 14.26 8.24 -2.31
N ASP A 29 13.36 8.12 -3.29
CA ASP A 29 12.59 9.24 -3.81
C ASP A 29 11.39 9.57 -2.89
N VAL A 30 11.00 8.66 -1.99
CA VAL A 30 9.89 8.84 -1.04
C VAL A 30 10.34 9.69 0.16
N THR A 31 9.84 10.93 0.21
CA THR A 31 10.05 11.82 1.36
C THR A 31 9.12 11.46 2.52
N ILE A 32 9.70 11.16 3.68
CA ILE A 32 8.97 10.82 4.92
C ILE A 32 8.94 12.06 5.83
N THR A 33 7.79 12.31 6.44
CA THR A 33 7.64 13.32 7.49
C THR A 33 7.17 12.65 8.79
N ALA A 34 7.51 13.27 9.92
CA ALA A 34 7.22 12.78 11.27
C ALA A 34 6.72 13.94 12.16
N GLU A 35 5.64 14.60 11.72
CA GLU A 35 5.03 15.71 12.47
C GLU A 35 4.26 15.19 13.69
N LEU A 36 3.06 14.64 13.46
CA LEU A 36 2.25 13.97 14.50
C LEU A 36 2.31 12.45 14.38
N VAL A 37 2.42 11.95 13.15
CA VAL A 37 2.56 10.54 12.80
C VAL A 37 3.54 10.40 11.63
N ILE A 38 4.18 9.24 11.51
CA ILE A 38 5.03 8.93 10.36
C ILE A 38 4.16 8.73 9.13
N ARG A 39 4.42 9.50 8.07
CA ARG A 39 3.74 9.36 6.77
C ARG A 39 4.63 9.80 5.60
N ALA A 40 4.30 9.35 4.40
CA ALA A 40 4.88 9.92 3.19
C ALA A 40 4.32 11.33 2.95
N LYS A 41 5.19 12.31 2.74
CA LYS A 41 4.84 13.73 2.62
C LYS A 41 3.87 13.99 1.46
N ASN A 42 4.11 13.35 0.32
CA ASN A 42 3.33 13.53 -0.91
C ASN A 42 2.43 12.32 -1.22
N GLY A 43 2.18 11.46 -0.23
CA GLY A 43 1.53 10.17 -0.44
C GLY A 43 2.48 9.11 -1.02
N LEU A 44 1.91 7.96 -1.42
CA LEU A 44 2.63 6.85 -2.05
C LEU A 44 1.96 6.53 -3.39
N ASN A 45 2.69 6.71 -4.48
CA ASN A 45 2.18 6.40 -5.80
C ASN A 45 2.43 4.93 -6.15
N VAL A 46 1.38 4.26 -6.65
CA VAL A 46 1.47 2.86 -7.08
C VAL A 46 0.83 2.68 -8.45
N ARG A 47 1.39 1.75 -9.22
CA ARG A 47 0.77 1.25 -10.47
C ARG A 47 0.02 -0.03 -10.16
N ILE A 48 -1.21 -0.12 -10.63
CA ILE A 48 -2.10 -1.26 -10.40
C ILE A 48 -2.42 -1.89 -11.74
N GLU A 49 -2.20 -3.20 -11.83
CA GLU A 49 -2.53 -4.02 -12.99
C GLU A 49 -3.48 -5.13 -12.54
N LYS A 50 -4.47 -5.50 -13.37
CA LYS A 50 -5.31 -6.67 -13.09
C LYS A 50 -4.44 -7.92 -13.08
N ARG A 51 -4.61 -8.78 -12.08
CA ARG A 51 -3.91 -10.07 -12.04
C ARG A 51 -4.59 -11.01 -13.03
N GLU A 52 -3.82 -11.68 -13.87
CA GLU A 52 -4.33 -12.74 -14.72
C GLU A 52 -4.86 -13.88 -13.84
N ALA A 53 -6.09 -14.30 -14.11
CA ALA A 53 -6.64 -15.51 -13.52
C ALA A 53 -5.85 -16.69 -14.09
N LYS A 54 -5.33 -17.53 -13.20
CA LYS A 54 -4.71 -18.79 -13.59
C LYS A 54 -5.79 -19.80 -13.95
#